data_AF-A0A955SYF1-F1
#
_entry.id   AF-A0A955SYF1-F1
#
_cell.length_a   1.000
_cell.length_b   1.000
_cell.length_c   1.000
_cell.angle_alpha   90.00
_cell.angle_beta   90.00
_cell.angle_gamma   90.00
#
_symmetry.space_group_name_H-M   'P 1'
#
loop_
_entity.id
_entity.type
_entity.pdbx_description
1 polymer ?
#
loop_
_entity_poly.entity_id
_entity_poly.type
_entity_poly.pdbx_seq_one_letter_code
_entity_poly.pdbx_strand_id
1 'polypeptide(L)'
;MSSVIRVAILLIAAFPFQSCSHFWMTPDQKGQVLMNRGEFKKAAESFRDPYRRGVAWFRAGEFEKAEQDFARIATPQAEYNRGNCLVMRGKYDQAVERYDRALKLKPEFEDAKKNRAIAVARSKLLNKKGGDAGDQRLGADKIVFDKDKKSGGQKTEIQKNQLMSAAAMQAMWLRKVQTKPEDFLRAKFAYQEANPESEETRK
;
A
#
# COMPACT_ATOMS: atom_id res chain seq x y z
N MET A 1 -10.38 -26.99 -82.92
CA MET A 1 -9.79 -27.90 -81.91
C MET A 1 -8.43 -27.33 -81.58
N SER A 2 -8.07 -26.85 -80.39
CA SER A 2 -8.66 -26.97 -79.05
C SER A 2 -8.22 -25.77 -78.20
N SER A 3 -9.14 -25.22 -77.42
CA SER A 3 -8.86 -24.17 -76.42
C SER A 3 -8.11 -24.76 -75.23
N VAL A 4 -6.94 -24.20 -74.89
CA VAL A 4 -6.20 -24.57 -73.68
C VAL A 4 -6.60 -23.61 -72.56
N ILE A 5 -7.52 -24.05 -71.70
CA ILE A 5 -7.88 -23.37 -70.46
C ILE A 5 -6.70 -23.54 -69.50
N ARG A 6 -5.93 -22.47 -69.26
CA ARG A 6 -4.93 -22.45 -68.20
C ARG A 6 -5.64 -22.14 -66.88
N VAL A 7 -5.87 -23.17 -66.08
CA VAL A 7 -6.33 -23.05 -64.70
C VAL A 7 -5.19 -22.47 -63.87
N ALA A 8 -5.30 -21.18 -63.52
CA ALA A 8 -4.43 -20.57 -62.53
C ALA A 8 -4.87 -21.06 -61.14
N ILE A 9 -4.14 -22.02 -60.57
CA ILE A 9 -4.31 -22.44 -59.18
C ILE A 9 -3.81 -21.31 -58.30
N LEU A 10 -4.74 -20.57 -57.72
CA LEU A 10 -4.48 -19.53 -56.73
C LEU A 10 -4.10 -20.24 -55.42
N LEU A 11 -2.79 -20.31 -55.15
CA LEU A 11 -2.27 -20.73 -53.85
C LEU A 11 -2.75 -19.73 -52.80
N ILE A 12 -3.80 -20.12 -52.05
CA ILE A 12 -4.21 -19.42 -50.85
C ILE A 12 -3.08 -19.59 -49.84
N ALA A 13 -2.22 -18.57 -49.74
CA ALA A 13 -1.25 -18.48 -48.68
C ALA A 13 -2.01 -18.56 -47.34
N ALA A 14 -1.75 -19.60 -46.57
CA ALA A 14 -2.18 -19.72 -45.19
C ALA A 14 -1.48 -18.62 -44.39
N PHE A 15 -2.06 -17.41 -44.40
CA PHE A 15 -1.73 -16.41 -43.39
C PHE A 15 -2.09 -17.04 -42.05
N PRO A 16 -1.13 -17.25 -41.13
CA PRO A 16 -1.49 -17.64 -39.79
C PRO A 16 -2.33 -16.49 -39.24
N PHE A 17 -3.63 -16.74 -39.04
CA PHE A 17 -4.55 -15.86 -38.32
C PHE A 17 -4.17 -15.91 -36.82
N GLN A 18 -2.92 -15.60 -36.50
CA GLN A 18 -2.45 -15.50 -35.14
C GLN A 18 -2.30 -14.02 -34.81
N SER A 19 -3.25 -13.56 -33.99
CA SER A 19 -3.28 -12.26 -33.30
C SER A 19 -3.86 -11.05 -34.06
N CYS A 20 -5.15 -11.11 -34.40
CA CYS A 20 -5.97 -9.90 -34.64
C CYS A 20 -6.60 -9.31 -33.35
N SER A 21 -6.32 -9.86 -32.16
CA SER A 21 -6.94 -9.39 -30.92
C SER A 21 -6.36 -8.05 -30.43
N HIS A 22 -5.11 -7.72 -30.79
CA HIS A 22 -4.45 -6.48 -30.40
C HIS A 22 -4.96 -5.25 -31.17
N PHE A 23 -5.48 -5.44 -32.39
CA PHE A 23 -5.89 -4.34 -33.27
C PHE A 23 -7.32 -3.87 -33.03
N TRP A 24 -8.15 -4.67 -32.34
CA TRP A 24 -9.58 -4.40 -32.16
C TRP A 24 -9.98 -3.94 -30.75
N MET A 25 -9.07 -4.01 -29.77
CA MET A 25 -9.35 -3.51 -28.42
C MET A 25 -8.98 -2.05 -28.28
N THR A 26 -9.91 -1.24 -27.80
CA THR A 26 -9.60 0.13 -27.38
C THR A 26 -8.64 0.12 -26.17
N PRO A 27 -7.83 1.18 -25.98
CA PRO A 27 -6.95 1.28 -24.81
C PRO A 27 -7.70 1.11 -23.48
N ASP A 28 -8.94 1.58 -23.39
CA ASP A 28 -9.76 1.43 -22.19
C ASP A 28 -10.28 -0.02 -21.99
N GLN A 29 -10.57 -0.76 -23.08
CA GLN A 29 -10.88 -2.18 -22.98
C GLN A 29 -9.67 -2.99 -22.51
N LYS A 30 -8.49 -2.71 -23.07
CA LYS A 30 -7.23 -3.30 -22.62
C LYS A 30 -6.96 -2.97 -21.15
N GLY A 31 -7.14 -1.71 -20.76
CA GLY A 31 -7.01 -1.26 -19.37
C GLY A 31 -7.95 -2.03 -18.43
N GLN A 32 -9.19 -2.25 -18.83
CA GLN A 32 -10.15 -3.01 -18.02
C GLN A 32 -9.76 -4.49 -17.88
N VAL A 33 -9.26 -5.12 -18.94
CA VAL A 33 -8.74 -6.50 -18.86
C VAL A 33 -7.58 -6.57 -17.86
N LEU A 34 -6.67 -5.59 -17.90
CA LEU A 34 -5.54 -5.50 -16.96
C LEU A 34 -6.01 -5.25 -15.51
N MET A 35 -7.04 -4.41 -15.31
CA MET A 35 -7.66 -4.21 -13.99
C MET A 35 -8.19 -5.52 -13.40
N ASN A 36 -8.88 -6.32 -14.21
CA ASN A 36 -9.45 -7.59 -13.78
C ASN A 36 -8.38 -8.63 -13.43
N ARG A 37 -7.18 -8.52 -14.03
CA ARG A 37 -6.01 -9.34 -13.72
C ARG A 37 -5.20 -8.85 -12.52
N GLY A 38 -5.56 -7.70 -11.94
CA GLY A 38 -4.81 -7.08 -10.84
C GLY A 38 -3.54 -6.33 -11.29
N GLU A 39 -3.31 -6.17 -12.59
CA GLU A 39 -2.15 -5.46 -13.15
C GLU A 39 -2.40 -3.94 -13.18
N PHE A 40 -2.64 -3.35 -12.01
CA PHE A 40 -3.17 -1.98 -11.88
C PHE A 40 -2.29 -0.89 -12.52
N LYS A 41 -0.96 -1.02 -12.42
CA LYS A 41 -0.02 -0.07 -13.04
C LYS A 41 -0.12 -0.07 -14.57
N LYS A 42 -0.09 -1.25 -15.19
CA LYS A 42 -0.24 -1.37 -16.65
C LYS A 42 -1.64 -0.96 -17.12
N ALA A 43 -2.66 -1.23 -16.30
CA ALA A 43 -4.01 -0.78 -16.57
C ALA A 43 -4.09 0.75 -16.63
N ALA A 44 -3.48 1.44 -15.66
CA ALA A 44 -3.43 2.89 -15.63
C ALA A 44 -2.71 3.47 -16.87
N GLU A 45 -1.58 2.87 -17.27
CA GLU A 45 -0.86 3.27 -18.49
C GLU A 45 -1.68 3.05 -19.77
N SER A 46 -2.67 2.15 -19.75
CA SER A 46 -3.54 1.87 -20.89
C SER A 46 -4.78 2.78 -20.96
N PHE A 47 -5.33 3.19 -19.82
CA PHE A 47 -6.54 4.01 -19.78
C PHE A 47 -6.32 5.42 -20.35
N ARG A 48 -7.22 5.83 -21.24
CA ARG A 48 -7.31 7.21 -21.72
C ARG A 48 -8.21 8.05 -20.83
N ASP A 49 -9.30 7.46 -20.34
CA ASP A 49 -10.20 8.13 -19.41
C ASP A 49 -9.47 8.46 -18.09
N PRO A 50 -9.38 9.75 -17.70
CA PRO A 50 -8.63 10.15 -16.52
C PRO A 50 -9.22 9.58 -15.23
N TYR A 51 -10.54 9.35 -15.15
CA TYR A 51 -11.14 8.79 -13.95
C TYR A 51 -10.72 7.34 -13.74
N ARG A 52 -10.86 6.50 -14.77
CA ARG A 52 -10.43 5.09 -14.75
C ARG A 52 -8.94 4.96 -14.54
N ARG A 53 -8.14 5.82 -15.17
CA ARG A 53 -6.70 5.86 -14.94
C ARG A 53 -6.36 6.22 -13.50
N GLY A 54 -7.01 7.24 -12.93
CA GLY A 54 -6.84 7.62 -11.54
C GLY A 54 -7.19 6.50 -10.56
N VAL A 55 -8.29 5.76 -10.81
CA VAL A 55 -8.67 4.59 -10.01
C VAL A 55 -7.62 3.48 -10.11
N ALA A 56 -7.09 3.22 -11.30
CA ALA A 56 -6.04 2.24 -11.51
C ALA A 56 -4.73 2.64 -10.80
N TRP A 57 -4.33 3.91 -10.88
CA TRP A 57 -3.18 4.43 -10.13
C TRP A 57 -3.37 4.32 -8.62
N PHE A 58 -4.57 4.61 -8.11
CA PHE A 58 -4.88 4.47 -6.69
C PHE A 58 -4.72 3.02 -6.22
N ARG A 59 -5.25 2.05 -6.99
CA ARG A 59 -5.10 0.63 -6.69
C ARG A 59 -3.65 0.13 -6.82
N ALA A 60 -2.84 0.78 -7.65
CA ALA A 60 -1.41 0.52 -7.75
C ALA A 60 -0.59 1.14 -6.60
N GLY A 61 -1.20 1.93 -5.71
CA GLY A 61 -0.52 2.65 -4.63
C GLY A 61 0.15 3.95 -5.08
N GLU A 62 -0.03 4.35 -6.34
CA GLU A 62 0.58 5.55 -6.94
C GLU A 62 -0.32 6.76 -6.70
N PHE A 63 -0.51 7.11 -5.42
CA PHE A 63 -1.52 8.09 -4.99
C PHE A 63 -1.31 9.50 -5.57
N GLU A 64 -0.07 9.88 -5.87
CA GLU A 64 0.25 11.17 -6.49
C GLU A 64 -0.26 11.27 -7.93
N LYS A 65 -0.04 10.22 -8.73
CA LYS A 65 -0.56 10.15 -10.10
C LYS A 65 -2.08 10.08 -10.11
N ALA A 66 -2.65 9.30 -9.20
CA ALA A 66 -4.09 9.22 -9.02
C ALA A 66 -4.69 10.59 -8.69
N GLU A 67 -4.10 11.32 -7.75
CA GLU A 67 -4.56 12.67 -7.37
C GLU A 67 -4.55 13.63 -8.57
N GLN A 68 -3.49 13.61 -9.38
CA GLN A 68 -3.35 14.45 -10.57
C GLN A 68 -4.43 14.14 -11.61
N ASP A 69 -4.75 12.86 -11.82
CA ASP A 69 -5.80 12.45 -12.75
C ASP A 69 -7.20 12.85 -12.25
N PHE A 70 -7.48 12.64 -10.97
CA PHE A 70 -8.75 13.09 -10.38
C PHE A 70 -8.90 14.61 -10.39
N ALA A 71 -7.81 15.37 -10.23
CA ALA A 71 -7.83 16.83 -10.27
C ALA A 71 -8.27 17.41 -11.62
N ARG A 72 -8.25 16.61 -12.70
CA ARG A 72 -8.72 17.02 -14.04
C ARG A 72 -10.23 16.96 -14.20
N ILE A 73 -10.95 16.45 -13.20
CA ILE A 73 -12.37 16.10 -13.30
C ILE A 73 -13.13 16.79 -12.17
N ALA A 74 -14.10 17.63 -12.51
CA ALA A 74 -14.90 18.39 -11.55
C ALA A 74 -16.20 17.64 -11.18
N THR A 75 -16.10 16.42 -10.64
CA THR A 75 -17.25 15.65 -10.16
C THR A 75 -17.14 15.34 -8.66
N PRO A 76 -18.26 15.11 -7.94
CA PRO A 76 -18.22 14.74 -6.53
C PRO A 76 -17.32 13.53 -6.27
N GLN A 77 -17.38 12.51 -7.15
CA GLN A 77 -16.61 11.28 -7.05
C GLN A 77 -15.11 11.53 -7.27
N ALA A 78 -14.75 12.41 -8.19
CA ALA A 78 -13.35 12.75 -8.42
C ALA A 78 -12.76 13.52 -7.22
N GLU A 79 -13.48 14.51 -6.67
CA GLU A 79 -13.03 15.22 -5.45
C GLU A 79 -12.96 14.27 -4.24
N TYR A 80 -13.93 13.36 -4.09
CA TYR A 80 -13.89 12.31 -3.07
C TYR A 80 -12.65 11.41 -3.20
N ASN A 81 -12.38 10.90 -4.41
CA ASN A 81 -11.21 10.05 -4.65
C ASN A 81 -9.89 10.81 -4.50
N ARG A 82 -9.88 12.10 -4.82
CA ARG A 82 -8.73 12.98 -4.54
C ARG A 82 -8.48 13.11 -3.04
N GLY A 83 -9.55 13.26 -2.25
CA GLY A 83 -9.50 13.19 -0.78
C GLY A 83 -8.91 11.86 -0.28
N ASN A 84 -9.32 10.73 -0.86
CA ASN A 84 -8.77 9.42 -0.53
C ASN A 84 -7.26 9.34 -0.82
N CYS A 85 -6.80 9.87 -1.96
CA CYS A 85 -5.36 9.92 -2.29
C CYS A 85 -4.57 10.70 -1.22
N LEU A 86 -5.11 11.82 -0.75
CA LEU A 86 -4.47 12.66 0.26
C LEU A 86 -4.44 11.98 1.64
N VAL A 87 -5.51 11.27 2.03
CA VAL A 87 -5.52 10.42 3.24
C VAL A 87 -4.42 9.38 3.19
N MET A 88 -4.26 8.68 2.06
CA MET A 88 -3.21 7.66 1.91
C MET A 88 -1.80 8.24 1.98
N ARG A 89 -1.63 9.54 1.67
CA ARG A 89 -0.37 10.28 1.79
C ARG A 89 -0.21 10.99 3.14
N GLY A 90 -1.13 10.79 4.08
CA GLY A 90 -1.11 11.43 5.41
C GLY A 90 -1.44 12.93 5.42
N LYS A 91 -1.95 13.49 4.30
CA LYS A 91 -2.27 14.91 4.15
C LYS A 91 -3.74 15.18 4.53
N TYR A 92 -4.04 15.00 5.81
CA TYR A 92 -5.44 14.95 6.28
C TYR A 92 -6.19 16.27 6.14
N ASP A 93 -5.57 17.42 6.40
CA ASP A 93 -6.24 18.72 6.25
C ASP A 93 -6.65 18.99 4.80
N GLN A 94 -5.73 18.72 3.86
CA GLN A 94 -6.02 18.83 2.43
C GLN A 94 -7.10 17.83 2.00
N ALA A 95 -7.12 16.62 2.58
CA ALA A 95 -8.17 15.64 2.31
C ALA A 95 -9.55 16.15 2.75
N VAL A 96 -9.66 16.80 3.92
CA VAL A 96 -10.90 17.41 4.42
C VAL A 96 -11.43 18.42 3.41
N GLU A 97 -10.59 19.30 2.86
CA GLU A 97 -11.01 20.26 1.83
C GLU A 97 -11.59 19.58 0.59
N ARG A 98 -10.99 18.46 0.15
CA ARG A 98 -11.48 17.72 -1.03
C ARG A 98 -12.82 17.06 -0.74
N TYR A 99 -13.00 16.46 0.44
CA TYR A 99 -14.30 15.93 0.83
C TYR A 99 -15.36 17.01 0.98
N ASP A 100 -14.99 18.19 1.49
CA ASP A 100 -15.91 19.36 1.56
C ASP A 100 -16.36 19.80 0.17
N ARG A 101 -15.46 19.80 -0.83
CA ARG A 101 -15.84 20.03 -2.23
C ARG A 101 -16.77 18.95 -2.77
N ALA A 102 -16.48 17.68 -2.50
CA ALA A 102 -17.36 16.58 -2.89
C ALA A 102 -18.77 16.73 -2.30
N LEU A 103 -18.87 17.11 -1.02
CA LEU A 103 -20.14 17.34 -0.32
C LEU A 103 -20.85 18.60 -0.78
N LYS A 104 -20.13 19.63 -1.22
CA LYS A 104 -20.73 20.81 -1.86
C LYS A 104 -21.39 20.45 -3.19
N LEU A 105 -20.79 19.55 -3.97
CA LEU A 105 -21.34 19.08 -5.24
C LEU A 105 -22.46 18.03 -5.03
N LYS A 106 -22.36 17.21 -3.97
CA LYS A 106 -23.34 16.19 -3.62
C LYS A 106 -23.53 16.10 -2.09
N PRO A 107 -24.47 16.86 -1.52
CA PRO A 107 -24.68 16.93 -0.06
C PRO A 107 -25.00 15.59 0.61
N GLU A 108 -25.66 14.68 -0.11
CA GLU A 108 -26.03 13.33 0.34
C GLU A 108 -24.94 12.27 0.08
N PHE A 109 -23.70 12.68 -0.22
CA PHE A 109 -22.60 11.74 -0.43
C PHE A 109 -22.07 11.17 0.90
N GLU A 110 -22.75 10.15 1.41
CA GLU A 110 -22.48 9.54 2.71
C GLU A 110 -21.03 9.06 2.89
N ASP A 111 -20.42 8.48 1.85
CA ASP A 111 -19.02 8.03 1.94
C ASP A 111 -18.05 9.21 2.10
N ALA A 112 -18.32 10.35 1.47
CA ALA A 112 -17.54 11.56 1.67
C ALA A 112 -17.71 12.12 3.09
N LYS A 113 -18.92 12.09 3.67
CA LYS A 113 -19.15 12.48 5.08
C LYS A 113 -18.32 11.63 6.04
N LYS A 114 -18.36 10.30 5.87
CA LYS A 114 -17.63 9.34 6.71
C LYS A 114 -16.12 9.55 6.59
N ASN A 115 -15.59 9.61 5.37
CA ASN A 115 -14.15 9.76 5.15
C ASN A 115 -13.63 11.12 5.61
N ARG A 116 -14.45 12.18 5.48
CA ARG A 116 -14.16 13.49 6.07
C ARG A 116 -14.02 13.42 7.58
N ALA A 117 -14.96 12.78 8.27
CA ALA A 117 -14.90 12.65 9.73
C ALA A 117 -13.62 11.93 10.18
N ILE A 118 -13.23 10.87 9.47
CA ILE A 118 -11.97 10.15 9.71
C ILE A 118 -10.76 11.08 9.48
N ALA A 119 -10.75 11.83 8.38
CA ALA A 119 -9.66 12.76 8.07
C ALA A 119 -9.53 13.87 9.14
N VAL A 120 -10.64 14.45 9.60
CA VAL A 120 -10.64 15.44 10.71
C VAL A 120 -10.07 14.84 11.99
N ALA A 121 -10.47 13.63 12.36
CA ALA A 121 -9.95 12.97 13.55
C ALA A 121 -8.44 12.72 13.46
N ARG A 122 -7.95 12.30 12.29
CA ARG A 122 -6.52 12.06 12.03
C ARG A 122 -5.70 13.35 12.05
N SER A 123 -6.20 14.43 11.42
CA SER A 123 -5.60 15.76 11.48
C SER A 123 -5.43 16.23 12.92
N LYS A 124 -6.50 16.18 13.73
CA LYS A 124 -6.46 16.59 15.15
C LYS A 124 -5.42 15.80 15.95
N LEU A 125 -5.32 14.47 15.73
CA LEU A 125 -4.34 13.64 16.42
C LEU A 125 -2.89 14.00 16.04
N LEU A 126 -2.64 14.35 14.78
CA LEU A 126 -1.32 14.80 14.32
C LEU A 126 -0.95 16.17 14.91
N ASN A 127 -1.90 17.11 14.91
CA ASN A 127 -1.69 18.43 15.49
C ASN A 127 -1.47 18.36 17.01
N LYS A 128 -2.11 17.42 17.71
CA LYS A 128 -1.84 17.17 19.14
C LYS A 128 -0.46 16.55 19.39
N LYS A 129 0.10 15.77 18.47
CA LYS A 129 1.47 15.26 18.59
C LYS A 129 2.53 16.29 18.21
N GLY A 130 2.19 17.25 17.35
CA GLY A 130 3.05 18.35 16.93
C GLY A 130 2.96 19.60 17.82
N GLY A 131 1.85 19.76 18.56
CA GLY A 131 1.64 20.84 19.52
C GLY A 131 1.85 20.34 20.94
N ASP A 132 2.91 20.84 21.57
CA ASP A 132 3.23 20.63 22.98
C ASP A 132 3.57 19.19 23.40
N ALA A 133 4.68 18.69 22.86
CA ALA A 133 5.54 17.78 23.63
C ALA A 133 6.52 18.60 24.49
N GLY A 134 6.04 19.68 25.11
CA GLY A 134 6.74 20.36 26.20
C GLY A 134 6.90 19.38 27.35
N ASP A 135 8.12 18.88 27.50
CA ASP A 135 8.67 18.31 28.73
C ASP A 135 7.73 17.43 29.57
N GLN A 136 7.21 16.35 28.98
CA GLN A 136 6.81 15.20 29.78
C GLN A 136 7.92 14.16 29.73
N ARG A 137 9.07 14.52 30.33
CA ARG A 137 9.98 13.52 30.92
C ARG A 137 9.20 12.81 32.02
N LEU A 138 8.45 11.77 31.67
CA LEU A 138 8.18 10.69 32.61
C LEU A 138 9.56 10.14 33.01
N GLY A 139 10.02 10.54 34.20
CA GLY A 139 11.29 10.08 34.74
C GLY A 139 11.31 8.57 34.72
N ALA A 140 12.33 7.99 34.09
CA ALA A 140 12.55 6.55 34.18
C ALA A 140 12.72 6.21 35.67
N ASP A 141 11.85 5.35 36.20
CA ASP A 141 12.02 4.83 37.55
C ASP A 141 13.42 4.21 37.67
N LYS A 142 14.16 4.67 38.67
CA LYS A 142 15.55 4.28 38.90
C LYS A 142 15.55 2.82 39.36
N ILE A 143 15.91 1.90 38.46
CA ILE A 143 16.09 0.49 38.84
C ILE A 143 17.34 0.39 39.73
N VAL A 144 17.13 0.17 41.03
CA VAL A 144 18.18 -0.21 41.97
C VAL A 144 18.30 -1.74 41.93
N PHE A 145 19.38 -2.24 41.34
CA PHE A 145 19.71 -3.66 41.37
C PHE A 145 20.41 -3.99 42.69
N ASP A 146 19.68 -4.60 43.63
CA ASP A 146 20.29 -5.31 44.75
C ASP A 146 20.97 -6.58 44.21
N LYS A 147 22.30 -6.61 44.29
CA LYS A 147 23.13 -7.71 43.76
C LYS A 147 23.04 -9.03 44.54
N ASP A 148 22.24 -9.09 45.61
CA ASP A 148 22.29 -10.22 46.56
C ASP A 148 21.06 -11.14 46.56
N LYS A 149 20.06 -10.93 45.70
CA LYS A 149 18.94 -11.88 45.55
C LYS A 149 19.17 -12.89 44.41
N LYS A 150 19.43 -14.15 44.79
CA LYS A 150 19.35 -15.31 43.89
C LYS A 150 17.90 -15.53 43.42
N SER A 151 17.55 -15.00 42.26
CA SER A 151 16.34 -15.41 41.54
C SER A 151 16.62 -16.69 40.77
N GLY A 152 16.05 -17.79 41.25
CA GLY A 152 16.04 -19.08 40.54
C GLY A 152 15.26 -18.97 39.23
N GLY A 153 15.96 -19.11 38.11
CA GLY A 153 15.39 -19.30 36.78
C GLY A 153 16.08 -20.49 36.13
N GLN A 154 15.30 -21.45 35.64
CA GLN A 154 15.77 -22.66 34.97
C GLN A 154 16.69 -22.30 33.79
N LYS A 155 17.81 -23.03 33.67
CA LYS A 155 18.63 -23.02 32.46
C LYS A 155 17.91 -23.81 31.37
N THR A 156 17.48 -23.14 30.31
CA THR A 156 17.04 -23.82 29.09
C THR A 156 18.24 -23.95 28.16
N GLU A 157 18.74 -25.18 28.05
CA GLU A 157 19.68 -25.60 27.01
C GLU A 157 18.96 -25.55 25.65
N ILE A 158 19.46 -24.76 24.70
CA ILE A 158 18.89 -24.68 23.35
C ILE A 158 19.73 -25.56 22.42
N GLN A 159 19.09 -26.60 21.86
CA GLN A 159 19.67 -27.43 20.80
C GLN A 159 20.03 -26.57 19.59
N LYS A 160 21.28 -26.67 19.17
CA LYS A 160 21.96 -25.81 18.17
C LYS A 160 21.49 -26.00 16.72
N ASN A 161 20.41 -26.74 16.45
CA ASN A 161 20.12 -27.24 15.09
C ASN A 161 18.93 -26.59 14.35
N GLN A 162 18.34 -25.50 14.85
CA GLN A 162 17.39 -24.71 14.06
C GLN A 162 17.57 -23.21 14.33
N LEU A 163 18.59 -22.62 13.72
CA LEU A 163 18.66 -21.18 13.54
C LEU A 163 17.61 -20.78 12.49
N MET A 164 16.41 -20.46 12.96
CA MET A 164 15.34 -19.88 12.14
C MET A 164 15.78 -18.50 11.64
N SER A 165 15.45 -18.14 10.39
CA SER A 165 15.80 -16.81 9.86
C SER A 165 15.11 -15.69 10.65
N ALA A 166 15.71 -14.49 10.67
CA ALA A 166 15.14 -13.32 11.36
C ALA A 166 13.67 -13.06 10.95
N ALA A 167 13.34 -13.30 9.68
CA ALA A 167 11.98 -13.20 9.16
C ALA A 167 11.03 -14.28 9.73
N ALA A 168 11.50 -15.52 9.88
CA ALA A 168 10.71 -16.60 10.44
C ALA A 168 10.46 -16.42 11.94
N MET A 169 11.44 -15.88 12.67
CA MET A 169 11.26 -15.47 14.06
C MET A 169 10.31 -14.28 14.19
N GLN A 170 10.41 -13.28 13.31
CA GLN A 170 9.51 -12.13 13.31
C GLN A 170 8.06 -12.50 12.98
N ALA A 171 7.86 -13.52 12.13
CA ALA A 171 6.54 -14.09 11.85
C ALA A 171 5.98 -14.89 13.03
N MET A 172 6.80 -15.70 13.71
CA MET A 172 6.42 -16.37 14.97
C MET A 172 6.10 -15.35 16.08
N TRP A 173 6.85 -14.26 16.13
CA TRP A 173 6.72 -13.15 17.08
C TRP A 173 5.41 -12.38 16.87
N LEU A 174 5.07 -12.03 15.63
CA LEU A 174 3.78 -11.39 15.28
C LEU A 174 2.57 -12.26 15.61
N ARG A 175 2.71 -13.59 15.56
CA ARG A 175 1.62 -14.53 15.89
C ARG A 175 1.26 -14.55 17.38
N LYS A 176 2.14 -14.06 18.27
CA LYS A 176 1.95 -14.10 19.73
C LYS A 176 1.94 -12.73 20.42
N VAL A 177 1.78 -11.62 19.69
CA VAL A 177 1.60 -10.28 20.29
C VAL A 177 0.19 -10.18 20.92
N GLN A 178 0.03 -10.86 22.05
CA GLN A 178 -0.96 -10.61 23.08
C GLN A 178 -0.31 -10.48 24.46
N THR A 179 0.98 -10.15 24.55
CA THR A 179 1.60 -9.80 25.85
C THR A 179 2.39 -8.50 25.74
N LYS A 180 2.61 -7.90 26.90
CA LYS A 180 2.87 -6.48 27.13
C LYS A 180 4.11 -5.96 26.37
N PRO A 181 4.20 -4.64 26.09
CA PRO A 181 5.33 -4.03 25.36
C PRO A 181 6.72 -4.32 25.95
N GLU A 182 6.80 -4.66 27.24
CA GLU A 182 8.03 -5.06 27.93
C GLU A 182 8.63 -6.39 27.42
N ASP A 183 7.78 -7.37 27.09
CA ASP A 183 8.21 -8.66 26.56
C ASP A 183 8.86 -8.52 25.18
N PHE A 184 8.37 -7.55 24.39
CA PHE A 184 8.94 -7.20 23.09
C PHE A 184 10.37 -6.65 23.22
N LEU A 185 10.56 -5.69 24.11
CA LEU A 185 11.87 -5.06 24.29
C LEU A 185 12.89 -6.09 24.79
N ARG A 186 12.50 -6.95 25.74
CA ARG A 186 13.37 -8.01 26.25
C ARG A 186 13.81 -9.00 25.16
N ALA A 187 12.88 -9.42 24.30
CA ALA A 187 13.20 -10.32 23.18
C ALA A 187 14.12 -9.66 22.14
N LYS A 188 13.91 -8.36 21.85
CA LYS A 188 14.76 -7.61 20.92
C LYS A 188 16.20 -7.45 21.44
N PHE A 189 16.35 -7.10 22.71
CA PHE A 189 17.69 -6.91 23.30
C PHE A 189 18.47 -8.22 23.39
N ALA A 190 17.82 -9.33 23.77
CA ALA A 190 18.45 -10.65 23.78
C ALA A 190 18.98 -11.07 22.39
N TYR A 191 18.30 -10.66 21.31
CA TYR A 191 18.76 -10.89 19.94
C TYR A 191 19.97 -10.03 19.56
N GLN A 192 20.00 -8.76 19.98
CA GLN A 192 21.11 -7.86 19.69
C GLN A 192 22.40 -8.28 20.42
N GLU A 193 22.29 -8.79 21.66
CA GLU A 193 23.43 -9.34 22.39
C GLU A 193 24.00 -10.60 21.72
N ALA A 194 23.15 -11.43 21.10
CA ALA A 194 23.58 -12.61 20.37
C ALA A 194 24.24 -12.29 19.02
N ASN A 195 24.04 -11.08 18.48
CA ASN A 195 24.46 -10.68 17.13
C ASN A 195 24.95 -9.21 17.09
N PRO A 196 26.11 -8.90 17.72
CA PRO A 196 26.60 -7.53 17.89
C PRO A 196 27.02 -6.82 16.59
N GLU A 197 27.26 -7.55 15.49
CA GLU A 197 27.73 -6.97 14.22
C GLU A 197 26.64 -6.22 13.41
N SER A 198 25.39 -6.21 13.86
CA SER A 198 24.28 -5.62 13.08
C SER A 198 24.20 -4.08 13.11
N GLU A 199 25.01 -3.38 13.92
CA GLU A 199 25.03 -1.91 13.97
C GLU A 199 26.16 -1.24 13.17
N GLU A 200 27.20 -1.97 12.73
CA GLU A 200 28.40 -1.34 12.15
C GLU A 200 28.22 -0.81 10.72
N THR A 201 27.11 -1.12 10.05
CA THR A 201 26.83 -0.72 8.65
C THR A 201 25.99 0.56 8.49
N ARG A 202 25.84 1.37 9.54
CA ARG A 202 25.25 2.72 9.45
C ARG A 202 26.15 3.78 10.07
N LYS A 203 27.23 4.13 9.37
CA LYS A 203 27.85 5.45 9.42
C LYS A 203 28.02 5.97 8.00
#